data_AF-A0A385SZH2-F1
#
_entry.id   AF-A0A385SZH2-F1
#
_cell.length_a   1.000
_cell.length_b   1.000
_cell.length_c   1.000
_cell.angle_alpha   90.00
_cell.angle_beta   90.00
_cell.angle_gamma   90.00
#
_symmetry.space_group_name_H-M   'P 1'
#
loop_
_entity.id
_entity.type
_entity.pdbx_description
1 polymer ?
#
loop_
_entity_poly.entity_id
_entity_poly.type
_entity_poly.pdbx_seq_one_letter_code
_entity_poly.pdbx_strand_id
1 'polypeptide(L)'
;MKNYSVILFVALFAGACAMTRKYQDPQHAIYARMLTPDEKNEINRTGEITKNIELYDPMDKNLWHGMLKGTLRILKTENPEVFNFVEIGIWVTLTRPKGQITTNYRVKDSTENDRQGNTLSKVRYYEGQAETYYLEKKCTSKMIDQQFIQHVEVFMDTALVMEYNMRVLDYGTPKSDSQKQKIVVGMYNEYFKGKLVRTKVYDNDGNLILESKASE
;
A
#
# COMPACT_ATOMS: atom_id res chain seq x y z
N MET A 1 -49.02 14.14 0.44
CA MET A 1 -48.05 13.27 1.14
C MET A 1 -46.66 13.85 0.90
N LYS A 2 -45.95 14.18 1.98
CA LYS A 2 -44.70 14.97 1.94
C LYS A 2 -43.52 14.12 1.44
N ASN A 3 -42.75 14.68 0.52
CA ASN A 3 -41.59 14.10 -0.16
C ASN A 3 -40.40 13.87 0.80
N TYR A 4 -40.47 12.86 1.66
CA TYR A 4 -39.36 12.50 2.55
C TYR A 4 -38.37 11.50 1.92
N SER A 5 -38.69 10.90 0.76
CA SER A 5 -37.85 9.84 0.16
C SER A 5 -36.68 10.36 -0.68
N VAL A 6 -36.68 11.63 -1.09
CA VAL A 6 -35.62 12.20 -1.96
C VAL A 6 -34.42 12.74 -1.17
N ILE A 7 -34.61 13.07 0.11
CA ILE A 7 -33.55 13.64 0.97
C ILE A 7 -32.55 12.56 1.43
N LEU A 8 -32.98 11.29 1.51
CA LEU A 8 -32.12 10.19 1.96
C LEU A 8 -31.04 9.80 0.93
N PHE A 9 -31.33 9.92 -0.37
CA PHE A 9 -30.37 9.57 -1.44
C PHE A 9 -29.31 10.66 -1.67
N VAL A 10 -29.66 11.94 -1.48
CA VAL A 10 -28.69 13.04 -1.63
C VAL A 10 -27.68 13.07 -0.47
N ALA A 11 -28.09 12.68 0.75
CA ALA A 11 -27.19 12.59 1.90
C ALA A 11 -26.14 11.46 1.75
N LEU A 12 -26.52 10.33 1.13
CA LEU A 12 -25.62 9.20 0.89
C LEU A 12 -24.56 9.50 -0.19
N PHE A 13 -24.91 10.26 -1.24
CA PHE A 13 -23.96 10.66 -2.28
C PHE A 13 -23.07 11.86 -1.87
N ALA A 14 -23.59 12.81 -1.08
CA ALA A 14 -22.80 13.94 -0.59
C ALA A 14 -21.71 13.51 0.42
N GLY A 15 -21.99 12.53 1.28
CA GLY A 15 -21.00 11.98 2.22
C GLY A 15 -19.84 11.26 1.53
N ALA A 16 -20.10 10.63 0.38
CA ALA A 16 -19.07 9.95 -0.38
C ALA A 16 -18.09 10.94 -1.07
N CYS A 17 -18.59 12.05 -1.60
CA CYS A 17 -17.77 13.09 -2.25
C CYS A 17 -17.06 14.03 -1.25
N ALA A 18 -17.59 14.22 -0.03
CA ALA A 18 -16.95 15.08 0.97
C ALA A 18 -15.74 14.41 1.65
N MET A 19 -15.77 13.09 1.84
CA MET A 19 -14.64 12.36 2.44
C MET A 19 -13.43 12.25 1.51
N THR A 20 -13.64 12.11 0.20
CA THR A 20 -12.54 12.10 -0.79
C THR A 20 -11.82 13.45 -0.90
N ARG A 21 -12.42 14.56 -0.44
CA ARG A 21 -11.73 15.85 -0.34
C ARG A 21 -10.76 15.94 0.85
N LYS A 22 -10.99 15.17 1.91
CA LYS A 22 -10.18 15.22 3.15
C LYS A 22 -8.99 14.25 3.12
N TYR A 23 -9.11 13.16 2.37
CA TYR A 23 -8.06 12.15 2.23
C TYR A 23 -7.57 12.12 0.79
N GLN A 24 -6.27 12.33 0.60
CA GLN A 24 -5.63 12.23 -0.72
C GLN A 24 -5.52 10.78 -1.21
N ASP A 25 -5.44 9.83 -0.27
CA ASP A 25 -5.39 8.40 -0.54
C ASP A 25 -6.80 7.78 -0.53
N PRO A 26 -7.29 7.19 -1.64
CA PRO A 26 -8.60 6.55 -1.69
C PRO A 26 -8.79 5.43 -0.67
N GLN A 27 -7.73 4.69 -0.32
CA GLN A 27 -7.76 3.61 0.65
C GLN A 27 -7.98 4.17 2.06
N HIS A 28 -7.33 5.29 2.40
CA HIS A 28 -7.54 5.97 3.68
C HIS A 28 -8.95 6.56 3.79
N ALA A 29 -9.53 7.02 2.68
CA ALA A 29 -10.93 7.44 2.65
C ALA A 29 -11.89 6.27 2.97
N ILE A 30 -11.56 5.05 2.52
CA ILE A 30 -12.31 3.83 2.88
C ILE A 30 -12.13 3.53 4.37
N TYR A 31 -10.90 3.57 4.89
CA TYR A 31 -10.64 3.35 6.31
C TYR A 31 -11.43 4.31 7.21
N ALA A 32 -11.47 5.59 6.86
CA ALA A 32 -12.24 6.58 7.59
C ALA A 32 -13.75 6.30 7.59
N ARG A 33 -14.29 5.72 6.51
CA ARG A 33 -15.70 5.30 6.42
C ARG A 33 -16.03 4.10 7.30
N MET A 34 -15.05 3.25 7.61
CA MET A 34 -15.24 2.07 8.45
C MET A 34 -15.29 2.39 9.94
N LEU A 35 -14.86 3.58 10.35
CA LEU A 35 -14.81 3.97 11.76
C LEU A 35 -16.21 4.26 12.30
N THR A 36 -16.60 3.56 13.37
CA THR A 36 -17.85 3.83 14.09
C THR A 36 -17.75 5.16 14.87
N PRO A 37 -18.88 5.77 15.26
CA PRO A 37 -18.86 6.94 16.14
C PRO A 37 -18.11 6.69 17.46
N ASP A 38 -18.26 5.50 18.05
CA ASP A 38 -17.58 5.12 19.29
C ASP A 38 -16.07 5.02 19.10
N GLU A 39 -15.61 4.43 17.99
CA GLU A 39 -14.18 4.37 17.66
C GLU A 39 -13.58 5.76 17.45
N LYS A 40 -14.30 6.65 16.77
CA LYS A 40 -13.87 8.06 16.60
C LYS A 40 -13.78 8.78 17.94
N ASN A 41 -14.75 8.58 18.82
CA ASN A 41 -14.73 9.14 20.17
C ASN A 41 -13.58 8.58 21.00
N GLU A 42 -13.31 7.29 20.89
CA GLU A 42 -12.19 6.64 21.56
C GLU A 42 -10.86 7.21 21.07
N ILE A 43 -10.61 7.27 19.76
CA ILE A 43 -9.39 7.89 19.19
C ILE A 43 -9.24 9.33 19.66
N ASN A 44 -10.32 10.10 19.68
CA ASN A 44 -10.26 11.49 20.12
C ASN A 44 -9.88 11.64 21.60
N ARG A 45 -10.22 10.66 22.44
CA ARG A 45 -9.92 10.59 23.88
C ARG A 45 -8.54 10.01 24.17
N THR A 46 -8.17 8.89 23.55
CA THR A 46 -6.93 8.14 23.83
C THR A 46 -5.76 8.57 22.96
N GLY A 47 -6.04 9.25 21.84
CA GLY A 47 -5.07 9.62 20.82
C GLY A 47 -4.89 8.55 19.74
N GLU A 48 -5.19 7.28 20.03
CA GLU A 48 -5.06 6.18 19.06
C GLU A 48 -5.91 4.96 19.42
N ILE A 49 -6.21 4.16 18.39
CA ILE A 49 -6.68 2.78 18.54
C ILE A 49 -5.96 1.87 17.54
N THR A 50 -6.07 0.56 17.74
CA THR A 50 -5.64 -0.46 16.77
C THR A 50 -6.80 -1.40 16.46
N LYS A 51 -7.03 -1.70 15.19
CA LYS A 51 -8.16 -2.51 14.72
C LYS A 51 -7.74 -3.45 13.59
N ASN A 52 -8.23 -4.68 13.64
CA ASN A 52 -8.13 -5.60 12.51
C ASN A 52 -9.15 -5.25 11.45
N ILE A 53 -8.73 -5.23 10.19
CA ILE A 53 -9.60 -4.96 9.07
C ILE A 53 -9.64 -6.13 8.10
N GLU A 54 -10.81 -6.28 7.48
CA GLU A 54 -11.05 -7.17 6.36
C GLU A 54 -11.93 -6.39 5.38
N LEU A 55 -11.36 -6.09 4.23
CA LEU A 55 -11.95 -5.26 3.19
C LEU A 55 -12.04 -6.06 1.91
N TYR A 56 -13.16 -5.97 1.21
CA TYR A 56 -13.24 -6.49 -0.15
C TYR A 56 -12.58 -5.48 -1.10
N ASP A 57 -11.98 -5.97 -2.19
CA ASP A 57 -11.30 -5.11 -3.16
C ASP A 57 -12.25 -3.98 -3.58
N PRO A 58 -11.91 -2.72 -3.27
CA PRO A 58 -12.80 -1.59 -3.50
C PRO A 58 -13.04 -1.32 -5.00
N MET A 59 -12.21 -1.87 -5.89
CA MET A 59 -12.35 -1.80 -7.33
C MET A 59 -13.03 -3.04 -7.93
N ASP A 60 -13.16 -4.12 -7.16
CA ASP A 60 -13.94 -5.29 -7.59
C ASP A 60 -15.43 -4.98 -7.47
N LYS A 61 -16.06 -4.65 -8.60
CA LYS A 61 -17.50 -4.40 -8.71
C LYS A 61 -18.36 -5.56 -8.19
N ASN A 62 -17.80 -6.76 -8.17
CA ASN A 62 -18.49 -7.94 -7.72
C ASN A 62 -18.22 -8.23 -6.23
N LEU A 63 -17.26 -7.58 -5.56
CA LEU A 63 -16.89 -7.81 -4.14
C LEU A 63 -16.59 -9.27 -3.78
N TRP A 64 -16.44 -10.17 -4.77
CA TRP A 64 -16.27 -11.61 -4.54
C TRP A 64 -14.84 -12.08 -4.85
N HIS A 65 -14.09 -11.33 -5.66
CA HIS A 65 -12.81 -11.78 -6.22
C HIS A 65 -11.60 -11.35 -5.41
N GLY A 66 -11.66 -10.22 -4.70
CA GLY A 66 -10.52 -9.67 -3.97
C GLY A 66 -10.85 -9.34 -2.53
N MET A 67 -9.92 -9.61 -1.61
CA MET A 67 -10.02 -9.24 -0.20
C MET A 67 -8.66 -8.80 0.34
N LEU A 68 -8.61 -7.69 1.06
CA LEU A 68 -7.48 -7.15 1.79
C LEU A 68 -7.70 -7.35 3.28
N LYS A 69 -6.72 -7.93 3.97
CA LYS A 69 -6.78 -8.19 5.42
C LYS A 69 -5.52 -7.74 6.11
N GLY A 70 -5.65 -7.14 7.29
CA GLY A 70 -4.50 -6.70 8.08
C GLY A 70 -4.91 -5.97 9.35
N THR A 71 -3.96 -5.23 9.94
CA THR A 71 -4.18 -4.47 11.17
C THR A 71 -3.84 -2.99 10.94
N LEU A 72 -4.80 -2.11 11.23
CA LEU A 72 -4.61 -0.66 11.20
C LEU A 72 -4.38 -0.12 12.61
N ARG A 73 -3.32 0.66 12.76
CA ARG A 73 -3.17 1.63 13.84
C ARG A 73 -3.72 2.97 13.36
N ILE A 74 -4.64 3.54 14.11
CA ILE A 74 -5.37 4.75 13.73
C ILE A 74 -5.05 5.82 14.76
N LEU A 75 -4.50 6.94 14.29
CA LEU A 75 -3.97 8.01 15.10
C LEU A 75 -4.83 9.25 14.95
N LYS A 76 -5.06 9.94 16.07
CA LYS A 76 -5.64 11.28 16.09
C LYS A 76 -4.73 12.25 15.33
N THR A 77 -5.33 13.19 14.61
CA THR A 77 -4.63 14.36 14.07
C THR A 77 -5.10 15.64 14.77
N GLU A 78 -4.50 16.78 14.43
CA GLU A 78 -4.97 18.08 14.90
C GLU A 78 -6.41 18.38 14.44
N ASN A 79 -6.83 17.84 13.30
CA ASN A 79 -8.20 17.94 12.82
C ASN A 79 -9.02 16.74 13.35
N PRO A 80 -10.05 16.94 14.20
CA PRO A 80 -10.81 15.85 14.81
C PRO A 80 -11.65 15.04 13.81
N GLU A 81 -11.79 15.52 12.57
CA GLU A 81 -12.49 14.82 11.49
C GLU A 81 -11.54 14.04 10.56
N VAL A 82 -10.23 14.14 10.79
CA VAL A 82 -9.18 13.48 10.00
C VAL A 82 -8.32 12.61 10.92
N PHE A 83 -8.11 11.38 10.52
CA PHE A 83 -7.26 10.42 11.23
C PHE A 83 -6.10 10.03 10.35
N ASN A 84 -4.97 9.69 10.97
CA ASN A 84 -3.85 9.13 10.25
C ASN A 84 -3.89 7.60 10.38
N PHE A 85 -3.79 6.90 9.25
CA PHE A 85 -3.91 5.45 9.18
C PHE A 85 -2.53 4.84 8.91
N VAL A 86 -2.15 3.91 9.76
CA VAL A 86 -0.86 3.22 9.70
C VAL A 86 -1.12 1.72 9.57
N GLU A 87 -0.75 1.16 8.44
CA GLU A 87 -0.77 -0.28 8.20
C GLU A 87 0.36 -0.94 8.98
N ILE A 88 0.04 -1.78 9.97
CA ILE A 88 1.04 -2.45 10.82
C ILE A 88 0.90 -3.97 10.75
N GLY A 89 1.97 -4.69 11.08
CA GLY A 89 1.98 -6.15 11.08
C GLY A 89 1.81 -6.74 9.69
N ILE A 90 1.21 -7.91 9.61
CA ILE A 90 1.04 -8.64 8.35
C ILE A 90 -0.26 -8.20 7.65
N TRP A 91 -0.11 -7.80 6.40
CA TRP A 91 -1.16 -7.47 5.46
C TRP A 91 -1.16 -8.48 4.33
N VAL A 92 -2.33 -9.00 3.98
CA VAL A 92 -2.49 -9.97 2.89
C VAL A 92 -3.57 -9.51 1.93
N THR A 93 -3.26 -9.56 0.65
CA THR A 93 -4.27 -9.52 -0.42
C THR A 93 -4.58 -10.95 -0.79
N LEU A 94 -5.86 -11.26 -0.83
CA LEU A 94 -6.41 -12.56 -1.11
C LEU A 94 -7.27 -12.46 -2.37
N THR A 95 -7.27 -13.50 -3.20
CA THR A 95 -8.11 -13.55 -4.40
C THR A 95 -8.82 -14.88 -4.59
N ARG A 96 -9.94 -14.85 -5.31
CA ARG A 96 -10.63 -16.05 -5.81
C ARG A 96 -10.35 -16.25 -7.31
N PRO A 97 -10.15 -17.51 -7.75
CA PRO A 97 -10.23 -17.90 -9.16
C PRO A 97 -11.53 -17.40 -9.82
N LYS A 98 -11.48 -16.99 -11.10
CA LYS A 98 -12.66 -16.53 -11.84
C LYS A 98 -13.61 -17.70 -12.07
N GLY A 99 -14.91 -17.43 -11.96
CA GLY A 99 -15.96 -18.44 -12.19
C GLY A 99 -16.12 -19.46 -11.05
N GLN A 100 -15.37 -19.35 -9.95
CA GLN A 100 -15.52 -20.22 -8.78
C GLN A 100 -15.96 -19.42 -7.56
N ILE A 101 -17.27 -19.42 -7.31
CA ILE A 101 -17.85 -18.79 -6.11
C ILE A 101 -17.50 -19.59 -4.84
N THR A 102 -17.24 -20.90 -4.99
CA THR A 102 -17.11 -21.87 -3.89
C THR A 102 -15.69 -22.20 -3.46
N THR A 103 -14.65 -21.78 -4.19
CA THR A 103 -13.27 -22.06 -3.77
C THR A 103 -12.77 -21.08 -2.73
N ASN A 104 -11.96 -21.60 -1.80
CA ASN A 104 -11.27 -20.81 -0.79
C ASN A 104 -10.37 -19.74 -1.43
N TYR A 105 -10.31 -18.57 -0.78
CA TYR A 105 -9.36 -17.53 -1.14
C TYR A 105 -7.92 -18.05 -1.15
N ARG A 106 -7.12 -17.56 -2.09
CA ARG A 106 -5.68 -17.79 -2.17
C ARG A 106 -4.93 -16.51 -1.84
N VAL A 107 -3.80 -16.63 -1.16
CA VAL A 107 -2.91 -15.48 -0.93
C VAL A 107 -2.34 -15.06 -2.26
N LYS A 108 -2.63 -13.81 -2.63
CA LYS A 108 -2.06 -13.14 -3.80
C LYS A 108 -0.85 -12.35 -3.37
N ASP A 109 -0.97 -11.42 -2.43
CA ASP A 109 0.11 -10.55 -1.99
C ASP A 109 0.29 -10.62 -0.48
N SER A 110 1.50 -10.37 0.00
CA SER A 110 1.78 -10.16 1.42
C SER A 110 2.68 -8.95 1.64
N THR A 111 2.45 -8.23 2.71
CA THR A 111 3.29 -7.11 3.16
C THR A 111 3.39 -7.18 4.68
N GLU A 112 4.60 -7.13 5.21
CA GLU A 112 4.86 -7.02 6.64
C GLU A 112 5.34 -5.60 6.92
N ASN A 113 4.67 -4.92 7.85
CA ASN A 113 5.00 -3.56 8.26
C ASN A 113 5.35 -3.49 9.75
N ASP A 114 6.28 -2.61 10.11
CA ASP A 114 6.57 -2.30 11.51
C ASP A 114 5.47 -1.41 12.15
N ARG A 115 5.66 -1.02 13.42
CA ARG A 115 4.68 -0.17 14.15
C ARG A 115 4.57 1.27 13.64
N GLN A 116 5.51 1.73 12.83
CA GLN A 116 5.51 3.04 12.19
C GLN A 116 4.97 2.98 10.75
N GLY A 117 4.57 1.80 10.29
CA GLY A 117 4.07 1.56 8.95
C GLY A 117 5.17 1.47 7.90
N ASN A 118 6.44 1.25 8.28
CA ASN A 118 7.50 0.97 7.31
C ASN A 118 7.39 -0.47 6.84
N THR A 119 7.44 -0.70 5.52
CA THR A 119 7.47 -2.06 4.97
C THR A 119 8.79 -2.73 5.32
N LEU A 120 8.74 -3.87 6.01
CA LEU A 120 9.88 -4.75 6.32
C LEU A 120 10.08 -5.77 5.21
N SER A 121 8.99 -6.35 4.73
CA SER A 121 8.99 -7.27 3.60
C SER A 121 7.70 -7.09 2.78
N LYS A 122 7.78 -7.25 1.46
CA LYS A 122 6.61 -7.24 0.57
C LYS A 122 6.83 -8.14 -0.61
N VAL A 123 5.83 -8.95 -0.92
CA VAL A 123 5.78 -9.76 -2.12
C VAL A 123 4.46 -9.48 -2.82
N ARG A 124 4.54 -9.07 -4.08
CA ARG A 124 3.38 -8.77 -4.92
C ARG A 124 3.41 -9.62 -6.18
N TYR A 125 2.23 -10.09 -6.59
CA TYR A 125 2.02 -10.87 -7.79
C TYR A 125 0.97 -10.20 -8.68
N TYR A 126 1.16 -10.29 -9.99
CA TYR A 126 0.13 -9.96 -10.97
C TYR A 126 -0.53 -11.23 -11.48
N GLU A 127 -1.82 -11.14 -11.81
CA GLU A 127 -2.56 -12.23 -12.46
C GLU A 127 -2.29 -12.14 -13.96
N GLY A 128 -1.63 -13.16 -14.52
CA GLY A 128 -1.42 -13.31 -15.95
C GLY A 128 -2.59 -14.02 -16.63
N GLN A 129 -2.35 -14.55 -17.83
CA GLN A 129 -3.35 -15.36 -18.53
C GLN A 129 -3.61 -16.67 -17.78
N ALA A 130 -4.83 -17.20 -17.90
CA ALA A 130 -5.27 -18.44 -17.27
C ALA A 130 -5.05 -18.52 -15.74
N GLU A 131 -5.25 -17.39 -15.03
CA GLU A 131 -5.20 -17.32 -13.56
C GLU A 131 -3.84 -17.69 -12.94
N THR A 132 -2.76 -17.63 -13.73
CA THR A 132 -1.41 -17.86 -13.22
C THR A 132 -0.90 -16.58 -12.55
N TYR A 133 -0.39 -16.71 -11.32
CA TYR A 133 0.22 -15.60 -10.59
C TYR A 133 1.71 -15.54 -10.87
N TYR A 134 2.16 -14.41 -11.39
CA TYR A 134 3.57 -14.14 -11.66
C TYR A 134 4.08 -13.13 -10.65
N LEU A 135 5.29 -13.36 -10.14
CA LEU A 135 5.94 -12.41 -9.25
C LEU A 135 6.11 -11.06 -9.97
N GLU A 136 5.64 -9.98 -9.36
CA GLU A 136 5.72 -8.61 -9.87
C GLU A 136 6.83 -7.84 -9.15
N LYS A 137 6.85 -7.94 -7.83
CA LYS A 137 7.73 -7.11 -6.99
C LYS A 137 8.07 -7.82 -5.69
N LYS A 138 9.35 -7.72 -5.30
CA LYS A 138 9.82 -7.99 -3.94
C LYS A 138 10.38 -6.72 -3.32
N CYS A 139 10.13 -6.53 -2.04
CA CYS A 139 10.74 -5.49 -1.24
C CYS A 139 11.24 -6.12 0.05
N THR A 140 12.45 -5.78 0.47
CA THR A 140 12.97 -6.12 1.80
C THR A 140 13.66 -4.91 2.38
N SER A 141 13.58 -4.72 3.69
CA SER A 141 14.12 -3.53 4.33
C SER A 141 15.07 -3.87 5.45
N LYS A 142 16.05 -2.98 5.66
CA LYS A 142 17.03 -3.09 6.74
C LYS A 142 17.49 -1.70 7.20
N MET A 143 17.92 -1.64 8.46
CA MET A 143 18.65 -0.50 8.98
C MET A 143 20.13 -0.63 8.60
N ILE A 144 20.69 0.41 7.97
CA ILE A 144 22.12 0.55 7.67
C ILE A 144 22.52 1.94 8.13
N ASP A 145 23.49 2.06 9.04
CA ASP A 145 24.01 3.35 9.52
C ASP A 145 22.91 4.35 9.91
N GLN A 146 21.93 3.87 10.70
CA GLN A 146 20.75 4.63 11.13
C GLN A 146 19.80 5.08 10.00
N GLN A 147 19.99 4.59 8.78
CA GLN A 147 19.08 4.82 7.66
C GLN A 147 18.22 3.59 7.41
N PHE A 148 16.93 3.80 7.18
CA PHE A 148 16.01 2.73 6.77
C PHE A 148 16.05 2.57 5.26
N ILE A 149 16.68 1.49 4.79
CA ILE A 149 16.88 1.21 3.37
C ILE A 149 15.97 0.07 2.94
N GLN A 150 15.22 0.29 1.85
CA GLN A 150 14.39 -0.70 1.18
C GLN A 150 15.09 -1.15 -0.09
N HIS A 151 15.41 -2.44 -0.20
CA HIS A 151 15.83 -3.08 -1.44
C HIS A 151 14.60 -3.54 -2.21
N VAL A 152 14.49 -3.13 -3.48
CA VAL A 152 13.36 -3.45 -4.36
C VAL A 152 13.86 -4.23 -5.57
N GLU A 153 13.15 -5.31 -5.88
CA GLU A 153 13.30 -6.09 -7.10
C GLU A 153 11.96 -6.06 -7.85
N VAL A 154 12.00 -5.83 -9.17
CA VAL A 154 10.83 -5.83 -10.06
C VAL A 154 11.02 -6.88 -11.13
N PHE A 155 9.96 -7.65 -11.36
CA PHE A 155 9.93 -8.79 -12.26
C PHE A 155 8.87 -8.59 -13.35
N MET A 156 9.16 -9.04 -14.55
CA MET A 156 8.23 -9.13 -15.67
C MET A 156 8.37 -10.51 -16.30
N ASP A 157 7.26 -11.26 -16.38
CA ASP A 157 7.23 -12.63 -16.90
C ASP A 157 8.31 -13.52 -16.29
N THR A 158 8.44 -13.45 -14.96
CA THR A 158 9.45 -14.15 -14.11
C THR A 158 10.90 -13.66 -14.24
N ALA A 159 11.23 -12.80 -15.21
CA ALA A 159 12.56 -12.23 -15.35
C ALA A 159 12.72 -11.00 -14.45
N LEU A 160 13.85 -10.89 -13.73
CA LEU A 160 14.25 -9.65 -13.07
C LEU A 160 14.49 -8.60 -14.16
N VAL A 161 13.79 -7.47 -14.06
CA VAL A 161 13.94 -6.34 -15.01
C VAL A 161 14.56 -5.12 -14.35
N MET A 162 14.50 -5.03 -13.03
CA MET A 162 15.00 -3.87 -12.29
C MET A 162 15.28 -4.23 -10.84
N GLU A 163 16.36 -3.72 -10.28
CA GLU A 163 16.61 -3.72 -8.85
C GLU A 163 17.23 -2.40 -8.40
N TYR A 164 16.90 -1.94 -7.19
CA TYR A 164 17.43 -0.71 -6.64
C TYR A 164 17.19 -0.61 -5.14
N ASN A 165 17.91 0.31 -4.48
CA ASN A 165 17.66 0.66 -3.10
C ASN A 165 16.95 2.01 -2.99
N MET A 166 16.03 2.12 -2.03
CA MET A 166 15.42 3.38 -1.62
C MET A 166 15.70 3.67 -0.16
N ARG A 167 16.04 4.92 0.17
CA ARG A 167 16.07 5.39 1.55
C ARG A 167 14.71 5.98 1.91
N VAL A 168 14.14 5.55 3.03
CA VAL A 168 12.92 6.12 3.59
C VAL A 168 13.31 7.29 4.50
N LEU A 169 13.02 8.51 4.05
CA LEU A 169 13.50 9.73 4.71
C LEU A 169 12.81 10.00 6.03
N ASP A 170 11.53 9.65 6.13
CA ASP A 170 10.66 9.88 7.28
C ASP A 170 10.19 8.56 7.90
N TYR A 171 11.10 7.58 8.00
CA TYR A 171 10.79 6.25 8.54
C TYR A 171 10.28 6.29 9.99
N GLY A 172 10.69 7.30 10.77
CA GLY A 172 10.23 7.52 12.15
C GLY A 172 8.83 8.11 12.28
N THR A 173 8.25 8.64 11.19
CA THR A 173 6.91 9.23 11.20
C THR A 173 5.87 8.14 10.98
N PRO A 174 4.90 7.94 11.90
CA PRO A 174 3.86 6.94 11.71
C PRO A 174 2.95 7.32 10.53
N LYS A 175 2.94 6.52 9.45
CA LYS A 175 2.01 6.61 8.30
C LYS A 175 2.22 5.38 7.41
N SER A 176 1.28 5.06 6.53
CA SER A 176 1.45 3.99 5.54
C SER A 176 2.74 4.16 4.73
N ASP A 177 3.43 3.04 4.44
CA ASP A 177 4.67 3.01 3.66
C ASP A 177 4.53 3.71 2.29
N SER A 178 3.35 3.60 1.66
CA SER A 178 3.02 4.28 0.39
C SER A 178 3.04 5.80 0.47
N GLN A 179 2.88 6.37 1.66
CA GLN A 179 2.82 7.82 1.90
C GLN A 179 4.15 8.38 2.46
N LYS A 180 5.13 7.51 2.71
CA LYS A 180 6.46 7.92 3.19
C LYS A 180 7.30 8.51 2.06
N GLN A 181 8.13 9.48 2.42
CA GLN A 181 9.07 10.10 1.49
C GLN A 181 10.24 9.17 1.25
N LYS A 182 10.54 8.92 -0.02
CA LYS A 182 11.55 7.96 -0.45
C LYS A 182 12.36 8.54 -1.59
N ILE A 183 13.65 8.22 -1.59
CA ILE A 183 14.57 8.55 -2.66
C ILE A 183 15.37 7.31 -3.03
N VAL A 184 15.69 7.16 -4.31
CA VAL A 184 16.59 6.10 -4.79
C VAL A 184 18.01 6.46 -4.37
N VAL A 185 18.76 5.50 -3.84
CA VAL A 185 20.14 5.70 -3.39
C VAL A 185 21.04 4.56 -3.85
N GLY A 186 22.32 4.83 -4.07
CA GLY A 186 23.27 3.82 -4.51
C GLY A 186 22.97 3.32 -5.93
N MET A 187 23.05 2.02 -6.16
CA MET A 187 22.88 1.45 -7.49
C MET A 187 21.41 1.19 -7.83
N TYR A 188 21.07 1.51 -9.07
CA TYR A 188 19.85 1.14 -9.76
C TYR A 188 20.24 0.41 -11.04
N ASN A 189 19.85 -0.85 -11.16
CA ASN A 189 20.18 -1.69 -12.30
C ASN A 189 18.93 -1.99 -13.12
N GLU A 190 19.04 -1.92 -14.44
CA GLU A 190 18.02 -2.35 -15.39
C GLU A 190 18.53 -3.56 -16.18
N TYR A 191 17.67 -4.54 -16.36
CA TYR A 191 17.97 -5.80 -17.02
C TYR A 191 17.06 -6.02 -18.22
N PHE A 192 17.61 -6.58 -19.30
CA PHE A 192 16.86 -7.04 -20.46
C PHE A 192 17.29 -8.45 -20.82
N LYS A 193 16.32 -9.38 -20.91
CA LYS A 193 16.57 -10.81 -21.18
C LYS A 193 17.65 -11.41 -20.24
N GLY A 194 17.62 -11.02 -18.97
CA GLY A 194 18.55 -11.49 -17.94
C GLY A 194 19.96 -10.88 -17.99
N LYS A 195 20.23 -9.92 -18.88
CA LYS A 195 21.51 -9.21 -18.95
C LYS A 195 21.37 -7.78 -18.42
N LEU A 196 22.36 -7.33 -17.65
CA LEU A 196 22.45 -5.95 -17.19
C LEU A 196 22.66 -5.04 -18.41
N VAL A 197 21.74 -4.10 -18.63
CA VAL A 197 21.79 -3.17 -19.77
C VAL A 197 22.06 -1.73 -19.37
N ARG A 198 21.73 -1.36 -18.12
CA ARG A 198 21.97 -0.03 -17.59
C ARG A 198 22.22 -0.07 -16.09
N THR A 199 23.19 0.72 -15.63
CA THR A 199 23.38 1.03 -14.22
C THR A 199 23.35 2.53 -14.03
N LYS A 200 22.56 2.98 -13.06
CA LYS A 200 22.52 4.36 -12.56
C LYS A 200 23.02 4.35 -11.13
N VAL A 201 23.86 5.32 -10.77
CA VAL A 201 24.39 5.49 -9.41
C VAL A 201 23.87 6.81 -8.86
N TYR A 202 23.21 6.74 -7.71
CA TYR A 202 22.65 7.88 -7.00
C TYR A 202 23.43 8.14 -5.71
N ASP A 203 23.58 9.42 -5.36
CA ASP A 203 24.12 9.82 -4.06
C ASP A 203 23.11 9.55 -2.93
N ASN A 204 23.49 9.94 -1.71
CA ASN A 204 22.62 9.79 -0.55
C ASN A 204 21.40 10.71 -0.59
N ASP A 205 21.39 11.77 -1.40
CA ASP A 205 20.29 12.72 -1.53
C ASP A 205 19.37 12.39 -2.72
N GLY A 206 19.69 11.33 -3.46
CA GLY A 206 18.91 10.83 -4.60
C GLY A 206 19.25 11.52 -5.92
N ASN A 207 20.37 12.24 -5.99
CA ASN A 207 20.85 12.82 -7.23
C ASN A 207 21.64 11.79 -8.04
N LEU A 208 21.38 11.74 -9.35
CA LEU A 208 22.13 10.88 -10.27
C LEU A 208 23.57 11.39 -10.40
N ILE A 209 24.54 10.55 -10.03
CA ILE A 209 25.98 10.85 -10.15
C ILE A 209 26.53 10.29 -11.46
N LEU A 210 26.11 9.08 -11.84
CA LEU A 210 26.65 8.35 -12.98
C LEU A 210 25.58 7.51 -13.65
N GLU A 211 25.58 7.48 -14.97
CA GLU A 211 24.84 6.50 -15.77
C GLU A 211 25.80 5.78 -16.71
N SER A 212 25.76 4.45 -16.69
CA SER A 212 26.45 3.59 -17.65
C SER A 212 25.45 2.71 -18.38
N LYS A 213 25.69 2.51 -19.67
CA LYS A 213 24.94 1.59 -20.52
C LYS A 213 25.89 0.47 -20.94
N ALA A 214 25.42 -0.77 -20.90
CA ALA A 214 26.19 -1.87 -21.45
C ALA A 214 26.36 -1.64 -22.96
N SER A 215 27.59 -1.73 -23.45
CA SER A 215 27.87 -1.71 -24.88
C SER A 215 27.20 -2.93 -25.53
N GLU A 216 26.42 -2.70 -26.61
CA GLU A 216 25.79 -3.76 -27.40
C GLU A 216 26.80 -4.70 -28.07
#